data_AF-R5P906-F1
#
_entry.id   AF-R5P906-F1
#
_cell.length_a   1.000
_cell.length_b   1.000
_cell.length_c   1.000
_cell.angle_alpha   90.00
_cell.angle_beta   90.00
_cell.angle_gamma   90.00
#
_symmetry.space_group_name_H-M   'P 1'
#
loop_
_entity.id
_entity.type
_entity.pdbx_description
1 polymer ?
#
loop_
_entity_poly.entity_id
_entity_poly.type
_entity_poly.pdbx_seq_one_letter_code
_entity_poly.pdbx_strand_id
1 'polypeptide(L)'
;MITEQYKDKVYFSQLLRTDYPNIYKDVCEILDANNVAHETLPLTKDYWCRDYMPIQYACDRFSQFVYNPDYLKGKEKYITDVDKVMKKMVGNNFIVNHSSLVIDGGNIVVGEIEQPNTYTTKSFIVMTDKVMIENEGLSKKEIESKIRDSFIPTTKYLHHELVYCNDR
;
A
#
# COMPACT_ATOMS: atom_id res chain seq x y z
N MET A 1 -3.21 1.44 -13.28
CA MET A 1 -2.77 1.16 -11.89
C MET A 1 -4.00 0.73 -11.13
N ILE A 2 -3.92 -0.29 -10.29
CA ILE A 2 -5.01 -0.60 -9.36
C ILE A 2 -5.20 0.62 -8.45
N THR A 3 -6.38 1.23 -8.52
CA THR A 3 -6.76 2.39 -7.72
C THR A 3 -7.51 1.94 -6.47
N GLU A 4 -7.75 2.83 -5.50
CA GLU A 4 -8.39 2.43 -4.22
C GLU A 4 -9.71 1.69 -4.41
N GLN A 5 -10.52 2.04 -5.43
CA GLN A 5 -11.83 1.42 -5.67
C GLN A 5 -11.76 -0.04 -6.14
N TYR A 6 -10.60 -0.50 -6.58
CA TYR A 6 -10.38 -1.87 -7.07
C TYR A 6 -9.62 -2.75 -6.07
N LYS A 7 -9.23 -2.21 -4.92
CA LYS A 7 -8.66 -3.01 -3.83
C LYS A 7 -9.80 -3.71 -3.11
N ASP A 8 -9.67 -5.01 -2.93
CA ASP A 8 -10.78 -5.90 -2.57
C ASP A 8 -10.57 -6.63 -1.22
N LYS A 9 -9.41 -6.44 -0.59
CA LYS A 9 -9.06 -7.08 0.68
C LYS A 9 -8.58 -6.08 1.73
N VAL A 10 -9.16 -6.18 2.92
CA VAL A 10 -8.78 -5.40 4.10
C VAL A 10 -7.73 -6.18 4.90
N TYR A 11 -6.71 -5.47 5.38
CA TYR A 11 -5.70 -6.05 6.26
C TYR A 11 -5.65 -5.30 7.58
N PHE A 12 -5.70 -6.06 8.68
CA PHE A 12 -5.60 -5.55 10.04
C PHE A 12 -4.26 -5.87 10.66
N SER A 13 -3.83 -5.06 11.62
CA SER A 13 -2.69 -5.41 12.46
C SER A 13 -3.04 -6.62 13.32
N GLN A 14 -2.13 -7.59 13.44
CA GLN A 14 -2.28 -8.70 14.40
C GLN A 14 -2.46 -8.19 15.84
N LEU A 15 -1.97 -6.98 16.15
CA LEU A 15 -2.19 -6.34 17.44
C LEU A 15 -3.67 -6.05 17.68
N LEU A 16 -4.44 -5.61 16.67
CA LEU A 16 -5.88 -5.34 16.83
C LEU A 16 -6.63 -6.60 17.28
N ARG A 17 -6.31 -7.74 16.66
CA ARG A 17 -6.89 -9.04 17.01
C ARG A 17 -6.48 -9.51 18.41
N THR A 18 -5.25 -9.20 18.83
CA THR A 18 -4.71 -9.64 20.12
C THR A 18 -5.22 -8.79 21.28
N ASP A 19 -5.16 -7.46 21.12
CA ASP A 19 -5.39 -6.50 22.20
C ASP A 19 -6.86 -6.11 22.32
N TYR A 20 -7.60 -6.15 21.21
CA TYR A 20 -9.03 -5.78 21.13
C TYR A 20 -9.86 -6.86 20.41
N PRO A 21 -9.89 -8.10 20.92
CA PRO A 21 -10.48 -9.24 20.23
C PRO A 21 -11.98 -9.08 19.94
N ASN A 22 -12.73 -8.40 20.82
CA ASN A 22 -14.15 -8.15 20.60
C ASN A 22 -14.38 -7.16 19.46
N ILE A 23 -13.63 -6.04 19.44
CA ILE A 23 -13.72 -5.04 18.35
C ILE A 23 -13.31 -5.69 17.01
N TYR A 24 -12.20 -6.44 17.01
CA TYR A 24 -11.76 -7.17 15.83
C TYR A 24 -12.85 -8.13 15.32
N LYS A 25 -13.45 -8.90 16.23
CA LYS A 25 -14.54 -9.83 15.90
C LYS A 25 -15.73 -9.09 15.30
N ASP A 26 -16.23 -8.04 15.95
CA ASP A 26 -17.42 -7.31 15.50
C ASP A 26 -17.19 -6.69 14.10
N VAL A 27 -16.00 -6.15 13.85
CA VAL A 27 -15.61 -5.62 12.53
C VAL A 27 -15.53 -6.73 11.48
N CYS A 28 -14.92 -7.88 11.80
CA CYS A 28 -14.86 -9.03 10.90
C CYS A 28 -16.26 -9.55 10.54
N GLU A 29 -17.18 -9.64 11.52
CA GLU A 29 -18.56 -10.07 11.27
C GLU A 29 -19.28 -9.12 10.29
N ILE A 30 -19.05 -7.80 10.40
CA ILE A 30 -19.58 -6.82 9.45
C ILE A 30 -18.98 -7.02 8.05
N LEU A 31 -17.66 -7.23 7.94
CA LEU A 31 -17.01 -7.45 6.66
C LEU A 31 -17.48 -8.75 5.99
N ASP A 32 -17.60 -9.83 6.77
CA ASP A 32 -18.11 -11.13 6.30
C ASP A 32 -19.55 -11.00 5.80
N ALA A 33 -20.42 -10.30 6.53
CA ALA A 33 -21.81 -10.04 6.11
C ALA A 33 -21.91 -9.25 4.80
N ASN A 34 -20.87 -8.50 4.42
CA ASN A 34 -20.79 -7.74 3.18
C ASN A 34 -19.89 -8.39 2.12
N ASN A 35 -19.43 -9.63 2.33
CA ASN A 35 -18.52 -10.36 1.44
C ASN A 35 -17.21 -9.61 1.13
N VAL A 36 -16.68 -8.87 2.10
CA VAL A 36 -15.39 -8.18 1.98
C VAL A 36 -14.29 -9.08 2.54
N ALA A 37 -13.29 -9.42 1.72
CA ALA A 37 -12.18 -10.24 2.18
C ALA A 37 -11.36 -9.51 3.25
N HIS A 38 -10.93 -10.22 4.30
CA HIS A 38 -10.08 -9.65 5.34
C HIS A 38 -9.08 -10.65 5.93
N GLU A 39 -7.95 -10.14 6.44
CA GLU A 39 -6.93 -10.94 7.14
C GLU A 39 -6.08 -10.07 8.09
N THR A 40 -5.29 -10.71 8.96
CA THR A 40 -4.29 -10.04 9.82
C THR A 40 -2.88 -10.08 9.26
N LEU A 41 -2.17 -8.95 9.37
CA LEU A 41 -0.75 -8.80 9.10
C LEU A 41 0.07 -9.29 10.31
N PRO A 42 0.94 -10.30 10.13
CA PRO A 42 1.80 -10.79 11.19
C PRO A 42 2.92 -9.80 11.51
N LEU A 43 3.59 -9.96 12.66
CA LEU A 43 4.81 -9.21 13.03
C LEU A 43 4.65 -7.67 13.07
N THR A 44 3.41 -7.20 13.22
CA THR A 44 3.09 -5.79 13.31
C THR A 44 3.44 -5.23 14.68
N LYS A 45 3.93 -3.98 14.70
CA LYS A 45 4.25 -3.22 15.92
C LYS A 45 3.39 -1.97 16.09
N ASP A 46 2.55 -1.69 15.10
CA ASP A 46 1.58 -0.61 15.08
C ASP A 46 0.23 -1.12 14.56
N TYR A 47 -0.86 -0.41 14.86
CA TYR A 47 -2.21 -0.68 14.38
C TYR A 47 -2.45 -0.08 12.99
N TRP A 48 -1.77 1.01 12.65
CA TRP A 48 -2.00 1.82 11.43
C TRP A 48 -1.39 1.21 10.17
N CYS A 49 -1.91 0.05 9.76
CA CYS A 49 -1.40 -0.73 8.62
C CYS A 49 -1.31 0.07 7.32
N ARG A 50 -2.28 0.97 7.11
CA ARG A 50 -2.33 1.86 5.95
C ARG A 50 -1.06 2.70 5.82
N ASP A 51 -0.46 3.12 6.94
CA ASP A 51 0.63 4.09 6.91
C ASP A 51 1.96 3.46 6.50
N TYR A 52 2.22 2.21 6.91
CA TYR A 52 3.50 1.54 6.65
C TYR A 52 3.44 0.48 5.55
N MET A 53 2.27 -0.07 5.21
CA MET A 53 2.21 -1.14 4.22
C MET A 53 2.42 -0.62 2.79
N PRO A 54 3.03 -1.42 1.91
CA PRO A 54 3.25 -1.04 0.52
C PRO A 54 1.94 -0.80 -0.25
N ILE A 55 1.95 0.15 -1.17
CA ILE A 55 0.79 0.49 -2.00
C ILE A 55 0.73 -0.47 -3.19
N GLN A 56 -0.33 -1.26 -3.27
CA GLN A 56 -0.60 -2.10 -4.44
C GLN A 56 -0.91 -1.23 -5.67
N TYR A 57 -0.24 -1.50 -6.78
CA TYR A 57 -0.46 -0.79 -8.05
C TYR A 57 -0.73 -1.73 -9.23
N ALA A 58 -0.51 -3.03 -9.05
CA ALA A 58 -0.97 -4.13 -9.89
C ALA A 58 -1.15 -5.39 -9.01
N CYS A 59 -1.73 -6.48 -9.57
CA CYS A 59 -2.13 -7.67 -8.82
C CYS A 59 -1.07 -8.17 -7.80
N ASP A 60 0.16 -8.35 -8.24
CA ASP A 60 1.29 -8.85 -7.45
C ASP A 60 2.37 -7.79 -7.20
N ARG A 61 2.09 -6.50 -7.50
CA ARG A 61 3.10 -5.43 -7.50
C ARG A 61 2.76 -4.33 -6.52
N PHE A 62 3.75 -4.01 -5.70
CA PHE A 62 3.61 -3.08 -4.59
C PHE A 62 4.74 -2.06 -4.58
N SER A 63 4.41 -0.82 -4.23
CA SER A 63 5.38 0.26 -4.01
C SER A 63 5.55 0.48 -2.52
N GLN A 64 6.74 0.20 -1.99
CA GLN A 64 7.07 0.41 -0.59
C GLN A 64 7.87 1.71 -0.43
N PHE A 65 7.36 2.60 0.43
CA PHE A 65 8.04 3.83 0.81
C PHE A 65 8.71 3.67 2.18
N VAL A 66 9.60 4.60 2.51
CA VAL A 66 10.23 4.62 3.83
C VAL A 66 9.21 5.10 4.84
N TYR A 67 8.77 4.20 5.72
CA TYR A 67 7.92 4.56 6.86
C TYR A 67 8.79 5.10 8.00
N ASN A 68 8.81 6.41 8.16
CA ASN A 68 9.55 7.11 9.21
C ASN A 68 8.82 8.40 9.64
N PRO A 69 7.58 8.27 10.16
CA PRO A 69 6.78 9.43 10.52
C PRO A 69 7.42 10.21 11.66
N ASP A 70 7.30 11.54 11.57
CA ASP A 70 7.79 12.46 12.61
C ASP A 70 7.23 12.18 14.02
N TYR A 71 5.98 11.71 14.10
CA TYR A 71 5.31 11.39 15.37
C TYR A 71 5.85 10.12 16.07
N LEU A 72 6.66 9.29 15.40
CA LEU A 72 7.34 8.13 15.99
C LEU A 72 8.82 8.38 16.32
N LYS A 73 9.34 9.60 16.16
CA LYS A 73 10.70 9.96 16.60
C LYS A 73 10.87 9.68 18.10
N GLY A 74 11.88 8.89 18.47
CA GLY A 74 12.13 8.44 19.84
C GLY A 74 11.19 7.31 20.32
N LYS A 75 10.35 6.76 19.44
CA LYS A 75 9.42 5.66 19.71
C LYS A 75 9.55 4.55 18.68
N GLU A 76 10.77 4.29 18.22
CA GLU A 76 11.11 3.38 17.13
C GLU A 76 10.65 1.93 17.39
N LYS A 77 10.38 1.57 18.64
CA LYS A 77 9.78 0.28 19.01
C LYS A 77 8.41 0.02 18.37
N TYR A 78 7.68 1.07 17.96
CA TYR A 78 6.40 0.94 17.25
C TYR A 78 6.56 0.89 15.72
N ILE A 79 7.77 1.08 15.18
CA ILE A 79 8.00 0.99 13.74
C ILE A 79 8.00 -0.49 13.31
N THR A 80 7.00 -0.83 12.50
CA THR A 80 6.84 -2.16 11.90
C THR A 80 7.90 -2.38 10.82
N ASP A 81 8.52 -3.56 10.82
CA ASP A 81 9.47 -3.98 9.79
C ASP A 81 8.69 -4.60 8.62
N VAL A 82 8.38 -3.76 7.64
CA VAL A 82 7.46 -4.07 6.53
C VAL A 82 7.97 -5.25 5.68
N ASP A 83 9.27 -5.33 5.43
CA ASP A 83 9.86 -6.42 4.65
C ASP A 83 9.65 -7.78 5.34
N LYS A 84 9.74 -7.83 6.68
CA LYS A 84 9.43 -9.04 7.44
C LYS A 84 7.95 -9.41 7.39
N VAL A 85 7.05 -8.42 7.44
CA VAL A 85 5.60 -8.64 7.28
C VAL A 85 5.32 -9.25 5.91
N MET A 86 5.78 -8.59 4.84
CA MET A 86 5.57 -9.03 3.45
C MET A 86 6.10 -10.44 3.20
N LYS A 87 7.32 -10.74 3.68
CA LYS A 87 7.93 -12.08 3.56
C LYS A 87 7.13 -13.17 4.29
N LYS A 88 6.47 -12.83 5.40
CA LYS A 88 5.69 -13.79 6.19
C LYS A 88 4.30 -14.04 5.61
N MET A 89 3.68 -13.04 5.00
CA MET A 89 2.34 -13.15 4.42
C MET A 89 2.32 -14.10 3.22
N VAL A 90 3.28 -13.99 2.31
CA VAL A 90 3.16 -14.62 1.00
C VAL A 90 4.50 -15.23 0.65
N GLY A 91 4.52 -16.56 0.48
CA GLY A 91 5.72 -17.32 0.15
C GLY A 91 6.36 -16.93 -1.19
N ASN A 92 7.03 -15.77 -1.23
CA ASN A 92 7.92 -15.22 -2.26
C ASN A 92 7.32 -14.67 -3.57
N ASN A 93 6.00 -14.56 -3.75
CA ASN A 93 5.44 -14.20 -5.07
C ASN A 93 5.09 -12.72 -5.30
N PHE A 94 5.39 -11.81 -4.34
CA PHE A 94 5.16 -10.37 -4.53
C PHE A 94 6.39 -9.66 -5.07
N ILE A 95 6.17 -8.74 -6.01
CA ILE A 95 7.18 -7.83 -6.53
C ILE A 95 7.03 -6.50 -5.81
N VAL A 96 7.98 -6.19 -4.92
CA VAL A 96 8.01 -4.94 -4.18
C VAL A 96 9.05 -4.01 -4.79
N ASN A 97 8.63 -2.81 -5.18
CA ASN A 97 9.50 -1.73 -5.59
C ASN A 97 9.78 -0.82 -4.39
N HIS A 98 11.04 -0.76 -3.95
CA HIS A 98 11.45 0.05 -2.82
C HIS A 98 11.83 1.47 -3.27
N SER A 99 11.08 2.45 -2.80
CA SER A 99 11.36 3.86 -3.00
C SER A 99 12.14 4.42 -1.82
N SER A 100 13.03 5.38 -2.09
CA SER A 100 13.77 6.10 -1.05
C SER A 100 12.98 7.25 -0.42
N LEU A 101 11.76 7.53 -0.90
CA LEU A 101 10.94 8.62 -0.39
C LEU A 101 10.32 8.24 0.96
N VAL A 102 10.29 9.20 1.88
CA VAL A 102 9.56 9.11 3.15
C VAL A 102 8.10 9.47 2.89
N ILE A 103 7.21 8.50 2.95
CA ILE A 103 5.78 8.69 2.71
C ILE A 103 5.01 7.74 3.62
N ASP A 104 4.12 8.30 4.44
CA ASP A 104 3.10 7.52 5.14
C ASP A 104 1.87 7.34 4.23
N GLY A 105 1.30 6.13 4.20
CA GLY A 105 0.14 5.81 3.36
C GLY A 105 -1.14 6.59 3.68
N GLY A 106 -1.25 7.23 4.85
CA GLY A 106 -2.29 8.21 5.16
C GLY A 106 -2.14 9.55 4.41
N ASN A 107 -0.97 9.85 3.85
CA ASN A 107 -0.68 11.08 3.10
C ASN A 107 -0.72 10.89 1.58
N ILE A 108 -1.15 9.72 1.10
CA ILE A 108 -1.19 9.40 -0.33
C ILE A 108 -2.41 8.52 -0.67
N VAL A 109 -3.12 8.89 -1.73
CA VAL A 109 -4.29 8.16 -2.24
C VAL A 109 -4.19 8.04 -3.74
N VAL A 110 -4.49 6.84 -4.26
CA VAL A 110 -4.47 6.55 -5.69
C VAL A 110 -5.90 6.48 -6.23
N GLY A 111 -6.28 7.46 -7.05
CA GLY A 111 -7.61 7.55 -7.66
C GLY A 111 -7.57 7.40 -9.17
N GLU A 112 -8.74 7.41 -9.80
CA GLU A 112 -8.89 7.54 -11.24
C GLU A 112 -10.10 8.39 -11.62
N ILE A 113 -10.04 8.93 -12.83
CA ILE A 113 -11.11 9.73 -13.42
C ILE A 113 -11.39 9.25 -14.84
N GLU A 114 -12.65 9.16 -15.20
CA GLU A 114 -13.07 8.87 -16.58
C GLU A 114 -12.57 9.97 -17.53
N GLN A 115 -12.06 9.58 -18.70
CA GLN A 115 -11.61 10.53 -19.69
C GLN A 115 -12.75 10.86 -20.67
N PRO A 116 -13.11 12.16 -20.84
CA PRO A 116 -14.18 12.58 -21.73
C PRO A 116 -13.99 12.04 -23.15
N ASN A 117 -15.08 11.61 -23.78
CA ASN A 117 -15.09 11.06 -25.14
C ASN A 117 -14.25 9.79 -25.32
N THR A 118 -13.99 9.04 -24.24
CA THR A 118 -13.33 7.72 -24.28
C THR A 118 -14.02 6.74 -23.34
N TYR A 119 -13.71 5.45 -23.49
CA TYR A 119 -14.06 4.40 -22.53
C TYR A 119 -12.90 4.06 -21.59
N THR A 120 -12.02 5.03 -21.33
CA THR A 120 -10.78 4.82 -20.56
C THR A 120 -10.75 5.70 -19.32
N THR A 121 -10.10 5.21 -18.27
CA THR A 121 -9.85 5.96 -17.04
C THR A 121 -8.38 6.38 -16.96
N LYS A 122 -8.13 7.52 -16.31
CA LYS A 122 -6.79 8.03 -16.02
C LYS A 122 -6.56 7.99 -14.53
N SER A 123 -5.55 7.22 -14.10
CA SER A 123 -5.13 7.22 -12.71
C SER A 123 -4.45 8.55 -12.32
N PHE A 124 -4.65 8.97 -11.07
CA PHE A 124 -3.98 10.11 -10.45
C PHE A 124 -3.59 9.78 -9.01
N ILE A 125 -2.69 10.58 -8.45
CA ILE A 125 -2.25 10.47 -7.07
C ILE A 125 -2.57 11.79 -6.38
N VAL A 126 -3.26 11.72 -5.25
CA VAL A 126 -3.45 12.84 -4.32
C VAL A 126 -2.52 12.63 -3.15
N MET A 127 -1.83 13.70 -2.76
CA MET A 127 -0.91 13.68 -1.64
C MET A 127 -0.98 15.00 -0.88
N THR A 128 -0.65 14.96 0.41
CA THR A 128 -0.58 16.16 1.25
C THR A 128 0.79 16.82 1.11
N ASP A 129 0.89 18.08 1.52
CA ASP A 129 2.17 18.81 1.56
C ASP A 129 3.20 18.17 2.50
N LYS A 130 2.77 17.29 3.43
CA LYS A 130 3.66 16.54 4.32
C LYS A 130 4.65 15.69 3.53
N VAL A 131 4.25 15.13 2.38
CA VAL A 131 5.16 14.40 1.47
C VAL A 131 6.30 15.28 0.99
N MET A 132 6.05 16.58 0.76
CA MET A 132 7.10 17.51 0.36
C MET A 132 7.99 17.90 1.54
N ILE A 133 7.38 18.13 2.70
CA ILE A 133 8.07 18.56 3.92
C ILE A 133 9.00 17.46 4.45
N GLU A 134 8.60 16.19 4.40
CA GLU A 134 9.38 15.09 4.98
C GLU A 134 10.51 14.58 4.07
N ASN A 135 10.53 15.01 2.82
CA ASN A 135 11.58 14.69 1.86
C ASN A 135 12.49 15.91 1.61
N GLU A 136 12.93 16.55 2.70
CA GLU A 136 13.84 17.69 2.64
C GLU A 136 15.09 17.37 1.82
N GLY A 137 15.52 18.32 0.98
CA GLY A 137 16.65 18.16 0.07
C GLY A 137 16.30 17.67 -1.33
N LEU A 138 15.06 17.24 -1.57
CA LEU A 138 14.54 17.00 -2.92
C LEU A 138 13.61 18.15 -3.35
N SER A 139 13.70 18.54 -4.62
CA SER A 139 12.70 19.45 -5.20
C SER A 139 11.36 18.73 -5.40
N LYS A 140 10.27 19.51 -5.43
CA LYS A 140 8.93 19.00 -5.78
C LYS A 140 8.93 18.15 -7.05
N LYS A 141 9.66 18.58 -8.09
CA LYS A 141 9.74 17.85 -9.36
C LYS A 141 10.44 16.49 -9.21
N GLU A 142 11.49 16.42 -8.40
CA GLU A 142 12.19 15.16 -8.11
C GLU A 142 11.32 14.20 -7.31
N ILE A 143 10.60 14.70 -6.30
CA ILE A 143 9.64 13.91 -5.51
C ILE A 143 8.56 13.35 -6.43
N GLU A 144 7.91 14.20 -7.23
CA GLU A 144 6.87 13.76 -8.18
C GLU A 144 7.40 12.74 -9.20
N SER A 145 8.64 12.89 -9.68
CA SER A 145 9.26 11.91 -10.59
C SER A 145 9.47 10.58 -9.89
N LYS A 146 10.07 10.58 -8.70
CA LYS A 146 10.33 9.36 -7.91
C LYS A 146 9.04 8.65 -7.52
N ILE A 147 7.98 9.38 -7.18
CA ILE A 147 6.65 8.80 -6.95
C ILE A 147 6.16 8.09 -8.20
N ARG A 148 6.19 8.75 -9.37
CA ARG A 148 5.78 8.12 -10.64
C ARG A 148 6.58 6.85 -10.93
N ASP A 149 7.90 6.92 -10.79
CA ASP A 149 8.81 5.78 -11.04
C ASP A 149 8.54 4.61 -10.08
N SER A 150 8.04 4.89 -8.87
CA SER A 150 7.71 3.85 -7.88
C SER A 150 6.53 2.98 -8.33
N PHE A 151 5.66 3.49 -9.21
CA PHE A 151 4.48 2.81 -9.75
C PHE A 151 4.64 2.29 -11.18
N ILE A 152 5.82 2.44 -11.78
CA ILE A 152 6.13 1.86 -13.09
C ILE A 152 6.64 0.43 -12.85
N PRO A 153 6.10 -0.59 -13.55
CA PRO A 153 6.69 -1.93 -13.52
C PRO A 153 8.15 -1.83 -14.01
N THR A 154 9.11 -2.18 -13.15
CA THR A 154 10.50 -2.35 -13.57
C THR A 154 10.59 -3.57 -14.47
N THR A 155 10.43 -3.37 -15.77
CA THR A 155 10.69 -4.39 -16.80
C THR A 155 12.18 -4.65 -16.87
N LYS A 156 12.67 -5.53 -15.98
CA LYS A 156 13.85 -6.34 -16.28
C LYS A 156 13.37 -7.75 -16.59
N TYR A 157 13.21 -8.02 -17.88
CA TYR A 157 13.03 -9.35 -18.48
C TYR A 157 11.79 -10.14 -18.03
N LEU A 158 10.64 -9.85 -18.63
CA LEU A 158 9.63 -10.88 -18.87
C LEU A 158 9.19 -10.76 -20.31
N HIS A 159 9.49 -11.80 -21.09
CA HIS A 159 8.81 -12.06 -22.36
C HIS A 159 7.30 -11.94 -22.12
N HIS A 160 6.60 -11.30 -23.06
CA HIS A 160 5.15 -11.23 -23.05
C HIS A 160 4.55 -12.65 -23.09
N GLU A 161 4.28 -13.24 -21.94
CA GLU A 161 3.23 -14.25 -21.81
C GLU A 161 1.97 -13.54 -21.34
N LEU A 162 0.98 -13.48 -22.25
CA LEU A 162 -0.38 -13.07 -21.93
C LEU A 162 -0.96 -14.12 -20.98
N VAL A 163 -0.91 -13.85 -19.68
CA VAL A 163 -1.63 -14.65 -18.69
C VAL A 163 -3.08 -14.14 -18.64
N TYR A 164 -3.99 -14.91 -19.23
CA TYR A 164 -5.42 -14.73 -19.03
C TYR A 164 -5.78 -15.27 -17.64
N CYS A 165 -6.27 -14.39 -16.76
CA CYS A 165 -6.92 -14.80 -15.52
C CYS A 165 -8.36 -15.19 -15.88
N ASN A 166 -8.68 -16.49 -15.83
CA ASN A 166 -10.04 -16.97 -15.98
C ASN A 166 -10.70 -16.98 -14.59
N ASP A 167 -11.70 -16.12 -14.40
CA ASP A 167 -12.58 -16.19 -13.25
C ASP A 167 -13.46 -17.44 -13.38
N ARG A 168 -13.26 -18.40 -12.46
CA ARG A 168 -14.20 -19.47 -12.15
C ARG A 168 -14.45 -19.50 -10.66
#